data_AF-A0AAD6WV79-F1
#
_entry.id   AF-A0AAD6WV79-F1
#
_cell.length_a   1.000
_cell.length_b   1.000
_cell.length_c   1.000
_cell.angle_alpha   90.00
_cell.angle_beta   90.00
_cell.angle_gamma   90.00
#
_symmetry.space_group_name_H-M   'P 1'
#
loop_
_entity.id
_entity.type
_entity.pdbx_description
1 polymer ?
#
loop_
_entity_poly.entity_id
_entity_poly.type
_entity_poly.pdbx_seq_one_letter_code
_entity_poly.pdbx_strand_id
1 'polypeptide(L)'
;RPATISELAAIAQSDPDATNKLELKHYLKRAETHRKTGQALGGSVDVGLDLERAFIEYARAATLILEQIPNHRDYGTGLTTDQRNNLTLVS
;
A
#
# COMPACT_ATOMS: atom_id res chain seq x y z
N ARG A 1 13.54 9.52 -20.20
CA ARG A 1 13.14 8.09 -20.26
C ARG A 1 12.13 7.84 -19.16
N PRO A 2 11.10 7.01 -19.37
CA PRO A 2 10.25 6.53 -18.29
C PRO A 2 11.09 5.84 -17.20
N ALA A 3 10.62 5.89 -15.96
CA ALA A 3 11.25 5.16 -14.87
C ALA A 3 11.05 3.65 -15.06
N THR A 4 12.03 2.87 -14.62
CA THR A 4 11.91 1.41 -14.59
C THR A 4 11.03 0.97 -13.43
N ILE A 5 10.42 -0.21 -13.54
CA ILE A 5 9.61 -0.82 -12.47
C ILE A 5 10.40 -0.88 -11.16
N SER A 6 11.70 -1.22 -11.22
CA SER A 6 12.57 -1.26 -10.03
C SER A 6 12.80 0.12 -9.42
N GLU A 7 12.97 1.17 -10.23
CA GLU A 7 13.08 2.56 -9.76
C GLU A 7 11.78 3.00 -9.07
N LEU A 8 10.61 2.69 -9.66
CA LEU A 8 9.31 3.02 -9.07
C LEU A 8 9.04 2.25 -7.78
N ALA A 9 9.43 0.97 -7.71
CA ALA A 9 9.30 0.15 -6.51
C ALA A 9 10.18 0.67 -5.36
N ALA A 10 11.41 1.11 -5.66
CA ALA A 10 12.29 1.72 -4.66
C ALA A 10 11.67 3.01 -4.07
N ILE A 11 10.99 3.82 -4.88
CA ILE A 11 10.25 5.01 -4.43
C ILE A 11 9.07 4.63 -3.54
N ALA A 12 8.39 3.52 -3.83
CA ALA A 12 7.30 3.03 -2.98
C ALA A 12 7.79 2.54 -1.62
N GLN A 13 8.98 1.93 -1.57
CA GLN A 13 9.59 1.41 -0.34
C GLN A 13 10.17 2.50 0.57
N SER A 14 10.45 3.69 0.06
CA SER A 14 11.01 4.80 0.85
C SER A 14 9.98 5.49 1.75
N ASP A 15 8.87 4.84 2.10
CA ASP A 15 7.85 5.41 2.98
C ASP A 15 8.43 5.65 4.39
N PRO A 16 8.59 6.93 4.81
CA PRO A 16 9.33 7.30 6.02
C PRO A 16 8.67 6.83 7.33
N ASP A 17 7.43 6.35 7.28
CA ASP A 17 6.63 6.03 8.46
C ASP A 17 6.63 4.54 8.84
N ALA A 18 7.59 3.76 8.33
CA ALA A 18 7.80 2.35 8.67
C ALA A 18 8.13 2.10 10.15
N THR A 19 8.27 3.14 10.97
CA THR A 19 8.37 2.98 12.42
C THR A 19 7.01 2.51 12.93
N ASN A 20 6.91 1.24 13.34
CA ASN A 20 5.73 0.51 13.85
C ASN A 20 5.13 1.13 15.15
N LYS A 21 5.00 2.46 15.19
CA LYS A 21 4.66 3.32 16.34
C LYS A 21 3.21 3.79 16.29
N LEU A 22 2.61 3.78 15.10
CA LEU A 22 1.21 4.15 14.91
C LEU A 22 0.30 2.97 15.26
N GLU A 23 -0.98 3.24 15.51
CA GLU A 23 -1.97 2.18 15.73
C GLU A 23 -2.26 1.40 14.44
N LEU A 24 -2.60 0.12 14.54
CA LEU A 24 -2.93 -0.75 13.41
C LEU A 24 -3.96 -0.13 12.44
N LYS A 25 -4.98 0.55 13.00
CA LYS A 25 -6.03 1.23 12.22
C LYS A 25 -5.47 2.32 11.29
N HIS A 26 -4.39 2.99 11.68
CA HIS A 26 -3.73 4.00 10.84
C HIS A 26 -3.09 3.35 9.61
N TYR A 27 -2.42 2.21 9.79
CA TYR A 27 -1.85 1.44 8.67
C TYR A 27 -2.94 0.98 7.70
N LEU A 28 -4.05 0.43 8.21
CA LEU A 28 -5.19 0.02 7.38
C LEU A 28 -5.79 1.19 6.59
N LYS A 29 -5.99 2.34 7.24
CA LYS A 29 -6.52 3.53 6.58
C LYS A 29 -5.58 4.02 5.48
N ARG A 30 -4.27 4.02 5.74
CA ARG A 30 -3.26 4.43 4.74
C ARG A 30 -3.21 3.49 3.54
N ALA A 31 -3.22 2.18 3.77
CA ALA A 31 -3.26 1.20 2.69
C ALA A 31 -4.47 1.45 1.77
N GLU A 32 -5.64 1.69 2.35
CA GLU A 32 -6.84 2.02 1.58
C GLU A 32 -6.75 3.37 0.87
N THR A 33 -6.15 4.39 1.51
CA THR A 33 -5.90 5.69 0.86
C THR A 33 -5.01 5.53 -0.37
N HIS A 34 -3.87 4.87 -0.24
CA HIS A 34 -2.96 4.61 -1.36
C HIS A 34 -3.64 3.83 -2.49
N ARG A 35 -4.41 2.78 -2.16
CA ARG A 35 -5.19 2.01 -3.15
C ARG A 35 -6.18 2.89 -3.92
N LYS A 36 -6.92 3.78 -3.24
CA LYS A 36 -7.86 4.72 -3.88
C LYS A 36 -7.15 5.74 -4.75
N THR A 37 -6.01 6.26 -4.29
CA THR A 37 -5.19 7.21 -5.06
C THR A 37 -4.68 6.54 -6.34
N GLY A 38 -4.15 5.32 -6.25
CA GLY A 38 -3.72 4.54 -7.41
C GLY A 38 -4.85 4.33 -8.41
N GLN A 39 -6.06 4.01 -7.93
CA GLN A 39 -7.25 3.85 -8.79
C GLN A 39 -7.65 5.14 -9.50
N ALA A 40 -7.62 6.27 -8.78
CA ALA A 40 -7.95 7.57 -9.36
C ALA A 40 -6.95 7.99 -10.44
N LEU A 41 -5.66 7.74 -10.22
CA LEU A 41 -4.58 8.03 -11.16
C LEU A 41 -4.64 7.12 -12.40
N GLY A 42 -4.90 5.82 -12.22
CA GLY A 42 -5.00 4.87 -13.33
C GLY A 42 -6.20 5.08 -14.27
N GLY A 43 -7.19 5.89 -13.85
CA GLY A 43 -8.34 6.27 -14.66
C GLY A 43 -8.20 7.61 -15.40
N SER A 44 -7.05 8.28 -15.32
CA SER A 44 -6.86 9.60 -15.92
C SER A 44 -6.53 9.55 -17.42
N VAL A 45 -6.65 10.70 -18.09
CA VAL A 45 -6.45 10.87 -19.54
C VAL A 45 -4.96 11.07 -19.91
N ASP A 46 -4.11 11.44 -18.94
CA ASP A 46 -2.66 11.64 -19.15
C ASP A 46 -1.88 10.36 -18.77
N VAL A 47 -1.89 9.42 -19.71
CA VAL A 47 -1.60 8.00 -19.47
C VAL A 47 -0.15 7.75 -19.00
N GLY A 48 0.82 8.61 -19.30
CA GLY A 48 2.22 8.33 -19.00
C GLY A 48 2.57 8.52 -17.51
N LEU A 49 2.47 9.76 -17.04
CA LEU A 49 2.92 10.14 -15.70
C LEU A 49 1.99 9.61 -14.60
N ASP A 50 0.70 9.54 -14.88
CA ASP A 50 -0.28 9.07 -13.91
C ASP A 50 -0.24 7.55 -13.72
N LEU A 51 0.19 6.77 -14.72
CA LEU A 51 0.43 5.34 -14.55
C LEU A 51 1.65 5.05 -13.66
N GLU A 52 2.75 5.79 -13.80
CA GLU A 52 3.92 5.64 -12.92
C GLU A 52 3.54 5.98 -11.47
N ARG A 53 2.76 7.03 -11.26
CA ARG A 53 2.24 7.41 -9.94
C ARG A 53 1.24 6.40 -9.40
N ALA A 54 0.34 5.90 -10.24
CA ALA A 54 -0.60 4.85 -9.87
C ALA A 54 0.13 3.60 -9.39
N PHE A 55 1.18 3.19 -10.11
CA PHE A 55 2.04 2.08 -9.72
C PHE A 55 2.66 2.30 -8.34
N ILE A 56 3.25 3.47 -8.09
CA ILE A 56 3.86 3.80 -6.79
C ILE A 56 2.83 3.70 -5.67
N GLU A 57 1.63 4.25 -5.87
CA GLU A 57 0.56 4.22 -4.86
C GLU A 57 0.05 2.80 -4.61
N TYR A 58 -0.12 1.98 -5.65
CA TYR A 58 -0.45 0.58 -5.46
C TYR A 58 0.65 -0.21 -4.77
N ALA A 59 1.92 0.02 -5.11
CA ALA A 59 3.05 -0.63 -4.46
C ALA A 59 3.12 -0.26 -2.97
N ARG A 60 2.87 1.00 -2.60
CA ARG A 60 2.76 1.43 -1.19
C ARG A 60 1.65 0.69 -0.46
N ALA A 61 0.46 0.59 -1.06
CA ALA A 61 -0.65 -0.16 -0.47
C ALA A 61 -0.30 -1.64 -0.26
N ALA A 62 0.35 -2.28 -1.24
CA ALA A 62 0.78 -3.67 -1.16
C ALA A 62 1.82 -3.90 -0.06
N THR A 63 2.85 -3.05 0.04
CA THR A 63 3.85 -3.11 1.11
C THR A 63 3.20 -2.99 2.49
N LEU A 64 2.23 -2.09 2.65
CA LEU A 64 1.50 -1.97 3.92
C LEU A 64 0.72 -3.25 4.26
N ILE A 65 -0.04 -3.80 3.31
CA ILE A 65 -0.93 -4.95 3.54
C ILE A 65 -0.16 -6.26 3.70
N LEU A 66 0.88 -6.48 2.91
CA LEU A 66 1.58 -7.77 2.83
C LEU A 66 2.78 -7.84 3.79
N GLU A 67 3.42 -6.71 4.09
CA GLU A 67 4.66 -6.70 4.87
C GLU A 67 4.49 -6.03 6.22
N GLN A 68 3.87 -4.84 6.31
CA GLN A 68 3.85 -4.09 7.57
C GLN A 68 2.72 -4.53 8.51
N ILE A 69 1.48 -4.58 8.00
CA ILE A 69 0.28 -4.91 8.78
C ILE A 69 0.37 -6.30 9.44
N PRO A 70 0.79 -7.37 8.74
CA PRO A 70 0.90 -8.70 9.34
C PRO A 70 1.95 -8.79 10.45
N ASN A 71 2.97 -7.91 10.41
CA ASN A 71 4.03 -7.81 11.41
C ASN A 71 3.71 -6.80 12.54
N HIS A 72 2.54 -6.16 12.52
CA HIS A 72 2.13 -5.25 13.57
C HIS A 72 1.76 -6.00 14.86
N ARG A 73 2.19 -5.49 16.03
CA ARG A 73 1.97 -6.16 17.34
C ARG A 73 0.49 -6.48 17.63
N ASP A 74 -0.39 -5.59 17.20
CA ASP A 74 -1.85 -5.70 17.41
C ASP A 74 -2.57 -6.45 16.27
N TYR A 75 -1.86 -7.01 15.29
CA TYR A 75 -2.47 -7.75 14.18
C TYR A 75 -3.22 -9.01 14.66
N GLY A 76 -2.66 -9.70 15.65
CA GLY A 76 -3.24 -10.90 16.25
C GLY A 76 -4.49 -10.64 17.10
N THR A 77 -4.58 -9.46 17.71
CA THR A 77 -5.58 -9.12 18.74
C THR A 77 -6.59 -8.08 18.29
N GLY A 78 -6.19 -7.16 17.42
CA GLY A 78 -6.99 -6.04 16.93
C GLY A 78 -7.81 -6.34 15.66
N LEU A 79 -7.60 -7.50 15.04
CA LEU A 79 -8.37 -7.96 13.88
C LEU A 79 -9.00 -9.32 14.13
N THR A 80 -10.24 -9.50 13.66
CA THR A 80 -10.88 -10.81 13.63
C THR A 80 -10.23 -11.71 12.58
N THR A 81 -10.44 -13.02 12.70
CA THR A 81 -9.97 -13.99 11.70
C THR A 81 -10.46 -13.64 10.29
N ASP A 82 -11.73 -13.23 10.14
CA ASP A 82 -12.28 -12.85 8.84
C ASP A 82 -11.63 -11.58 8.28
N GLN A 83 -11.36 -10.58 9.13
CA GLN A 83 -10.65 -9.37 8.71
C GLN A 83 -9.22 -9.67 8.24
N ARG A 84 -8.52 -10.58 8.93
CA ARG A 84 -7.19 -11.04 8.49
C ARG A 84 -7.25 -11.79 7.16
N ASN A 85 -8.22 -12.70 7.01
CA ASN A 85 -8.42 -13.44 5.77
C ASN A 85 -8.70 -12.49 4.59
N ASN A 86 -9.49 -11.44 4.80
CA ASN A 86 -9.77 -10.44 3.76
C ASN A 86 -8.54 -9.61 3.37
N LEU A 87 -7.55 -9.47 4.25
CA LEU A 87 -6.29 -8.80 3.95
C LEU A 87 -5.32 -9.71 3.17
N THR A 88 -5.46 -11.03 3.29
CA THR A 88 -4.64 -12.02 2.58
C THR A 88 -5.29 -12.57 1.31
N LEU A 89 -6.60 -12.35 1.12
CA LEU A 89 -7.35 -12.66 -0.12
C LEU A 89 -7.01 -11.65 -1.24
N VAL A 90 -5.73 -11.62 -1.59
CA VAL A 90 -5.24 -11.23 -2.90
C VAL A 90 -4.50 -12.47 -3.43
N SER A 91 -5.27 -13.42 -3.96
CA SER A 91 -4.79 -14.55 -4.75
C SER A 91 -5.46 -14.54 -6.10
#